data_AF-A0A139N5H4-F1
#
_entry.id   AF-A0A139N5H4-F1
#
_cell.length_a   1.000
_cell.length_b   1.000
_cell.length_c   1.000
_cell.angle_alpha   90.00
_cell.angle_beta   90.00
_cell.angle_gamma   90.00
#
_symmetry.space_group_name_H-M   'P 1'
#
loop_
_entity.id
_entity.type
_entity.pdbx_description
1 polymer ?
#
loop_
_entity_poly.entity_id
_entity_poly.type
_entity_poly.pdbx_seq_one_letter_code
_entity_poly.pdbx_strand_id
1 'polypeptide(L)'
;MIVGLLALGYIFISALIIFNVEPSTFPNFFDALYWATISLTTVGYGDIYAVSTTGKIITMISSFLGIAIVALPAGIITAGYMKEIKEL
;
A
#
# COMPACT_ATOMS: atom_id res chain seq x y z
N MET A 1 -15.45 -4.55 -3.63
CA MET A 1 -15.71 -3.35 -2.81
C MET A 1 -14.80 -3.26 -1.59
N ILE A 2 -14.78 -4.27 -0.70
CA ILE A 2 -13.99 -4.23 0.56
C ILE A 2 -12.47 -4.05 0.33
N VAL A 3 -11.86 -4.81 -0.60
CA VAL A 3 -10.41 -4.71 -0.85
C VAL A 3 -10.00 -3.31 -1.33
N GLY A 4 -10.82 -2.69 -2.19
CA GLY A 4 -10.58 -1.32 -2.65
C GLY A 4 -10.61 -0.31 -1.50
N LEU A 5 -11.53 -0.49 -0.54
CA LEU A 5 -11.59 0.35 0.66
C LEU A 5 -10.36 0.15 1.56
N LEU A 6 -9.89 -1.09 1.74
CA LEU A 6 -8.66 -1.38 2.49
C LEU A 6 -7.43 -0.76 1.82
N ALA A 7 -7.34 -0.85 0.49
CA ALA A 7 -6.26 -0.23 -0.28
C ALA A 7 -6.27 1.30 -0.14
N LEU A 8 -7.43 1.94 -0.27
CA LEU A 8 -7.56 3.38 -0.06
C LEU A 8 -7.21 3.78 1.38
N GLY A 9 -7.71 3.05 2.38
CA GLY A 9 -7.38 3.28 3.78
C GLY A 9 -5.88 3.18 4.04
N TYR A 10 -5.22 2.15 3.52
CA TYR A 10 -3.77 2.00 3.60
C TYR A 10 -3.03 3.19 2.97
N ILE A 11 -3.43 3.62 1.77
CA ILE A 11 -2.78 4.72 1.05
C ILE A 11 -2.87 6.00 1.87
N PHE A 12 -4.06 6.37 2.33
CA PHE A 12 -4.25 7.61 3.09
C PHE A 12 -3.55 7.58 4.45
N ILE A 13 -3.59 6.45 5.17
CA ILE A 13 -2.92 6.32 6.47
C ILE A 13 -1.40 6.37 6.31
N SER A 14 -0.84 5.61 5.36
CA SER A 14 0.61 5.58 5.11
C SER A 14 1.12 6.94 4.64
N ALA A 15 0.38 7.60 3.76
CA ALA A 15 0.69 8.96 3.31
C ALA A 15 0.67 9.96 4.47
N LEU A 16 -0.33 9.90 5.35
CA LEU A 16 -0.43 10.81 6.49
C LEU A 16 0.72 10.62 7.48
N ILE A 17 1.09 9.37 7.76
CA ILE A 17 2.21 9.05 8.64
C ILE A 17 3.52 9.57 8.04
N ILE A 18 3.82 9.22 6.78
CA ILE A 18 5.11 9.56 6.20
C ILE A 18 5.25 11.06 5.95
N PHE A 19 4.16 11.75 5.58
CA PHE A 19 4.14 13.20 5.40
C PHE A 19 4.53 13.95 6.68
N ASN A 20 4.12 13.45 7.85
CA ASN A 20 4.47 14.06 9.13
C ASN A 20 5.88 13.67 9.63
N VAL A 21 6.37 12.48 9.27
CA VAL A 21 7.68 11.98 9.72
C VAL A 21 8.82 12.46 8.82
N GLU A 22 8.56 12.69 7.54
CA GLU A 22 9.55 13.05 6.51
C GLU A 22 9.17 14.35 5.75
N PRO A 23 8.88 15.47 6.44
CA PRO A 23 8.36 16.69 5.80
C PRO A 23 9.33 17.32 4.80
N SER A 24 10.64 17.07 4.94
CA SER A 24 11.66 17.52 3.98
C SER A 24 11.66 16.73 2.68
N THR A 25 11.25 15.47 2.74
CA THR A 25 11.32 14.52 1.62
C THR A 25 9.98 14.44 0.88
N PHE A 26 8.88 14.69 1.61
CA PHE A 26 7.51 14.75 1.11
C PHE A 26 6.98 16.19 1.24
N PRO A 27 7.29 17.09 0.30
CA PRO A 27 7.02 18.52 0.44
C PRO A 27 5.52 18.87 0.40
N ASN A 28 4.69 17.99 -0.17
CA ASN A 28 3.24 18.11 -0.12
C ASN A 28 2.59 16.73 0.11
N PHE A 29 1.32 16.74 0.55
CA PHE A 29 0.59 15.50 0.85
C PHE A 29 0.34 14.64 -0.39
N PHE A 30 0.29 15.25 -1.58
CA PHE A 30 0.07 14.51 -2.82
C PHE A 30 1.28 13.62 -3.15
N ASP A 31 2.49 14.08 -2.90
CA ASP A 31 3.71 13.27 -3.06
C ASP A 31 3.71 12.06 -2.11
N ALA A 32 3.19 12.24 -0.88
CA ALA A 32 3.03 11.14 0.07
C ALA A 32 1.95 10.13 -0.37
N LEU A 33 0.84 10.60 -0.94
CA LEU A 33 -0.18 9.73 -1.56
C LEU A 33 0.36 8.96 -2.75
N TYR A 34 1.13 9.64 -3.61
CA TYR A 34 1.81 9.04 -4.75
C TYR A 34 2.75 7.94 -4.31
N TRP A 35 3.65 8.23 -3.35
CA TRP A 35 4.54 7.24 -2.75
C TRP A 35 3.78 6.04 -2.18
N ALA A 36 2.76 6.28 -1.34
CA ALA A 36 1.99 5.20 -0.73
C ALA A 36 1.28 4.32 -1.79
N THR A 37 0.85 4.92 -2.90
CA THR A 37 0.22 4.21 -4.03
C THR A 37 1.22 3.35 -4.78
N ILE A 38 2.37 3.89 -5.19
CA ILE A 38 3.40 3.14 -5.92
C ILE A 38 4.04 2.07 -5.02
N SER A 39 4.10 2.27 -3.70
CA SER A 39 4.54 1.27 -2.73
C SER A 39 3.51 0.17 -2.54
N LEU A 40 2.22 0.49 -2.35
CA LEU A 40 1.16 -0.52 -2.23
C LEU A 40 1.11 -1.42 -3.46
N THR A 41 1.19 -0.81 -4.63
CA THR A 41 1.10 -1.51 -5.93
C THR A 41 2.39 -2.20 -6.33
N THR A 42 3.46 -2.09 -5.52
CA THR A 42 4.79 -2.66 -5.78
C THR A 42 5.49 -2.12 -7.04
N VAL A 43 5.02 -1.00 -7.58
CA VAL A 43 5.64 -0.33 -8.74
C VAL A 43 7.00 0.27 -8.36
N GLY A 44 7.04 1.02 -7.24
CA GLY A 44 8.28 1.48 -6.62
C GLY A 44 9.27 2.19 -7.55
N TYR A 45 8.86 3.26 -8.24
CA TYR A 45 9.74 4.01 -9.16
C TYR A 45 11.04 4.52 -8.52
N GLY A 46 11.05 4.77 -7.20
CA GLY A 46 12.24 5.16 -6.46
C GLY A 46 12.64 6.63 -6.61
N ASP A 47 11.78 7.43 -7.25
CA ASP A 47 11.89 8.89 -7.39
C ASP A 47 11.63 9.64 -6.07
N ILE A 48 10.79 9.07 -5.19
CA ILE A 48 10.55 9.55 -3.84
C ILE A 48 10.57 8.38 -2.85
N TYR A 49 11.27 8.55 -1.72
CA TYR A 49 11.39 7.53 -0.68
C TYR A 49 11.87 8.13 0.64
N ALA A 50 11.54 7.49 1.76
CA ALA A 50 11.97 7.94 3.08
C ALA A 50 13.49 7.78 3.29
N VAL A 51 14.14 8.82 3.81
CA VAL A 51 15.60 8.85 3.98
C VAL A 51 16.06 8.68 5.43
N SER A 52 15.26 9.19 6.37
CA SER A 52 15.50 9.08 7.81
C SER A 52 15.36 7.63 8.30
N THR A 53 16.02 7.31 9.41
CA THR A 53 15.92 5.98 10.02
C THR A 53 14.47 5.63 10.38
N THR A 54 13.74 6.58 10.97
CA THR A 54 12.32 6.39 11.33
C THR A 54 11.45 6.18 10.11
N GLY A 55 11.61 7.00 9.06
CA GLY A 55 10.87 6.87 7.81
C GLY A 55 11.14 5.54 7.09
N LYS A 56 12.39 5.05 7.13
CA LYS A 56 12.74 3.72 6.61
C LYS A 56 12.07 2.59 7.39
N ILE A 57 12.01 2.68 8.72
CA ILE A 57 11.28 1.69 9.55
C ILE A 57 9.79 1.68 9.19
N ILE A 58 9.18 2.85 9.05
CA ILE A 58 7.77 2.98 8.62
C ILE A 58 7.58 2.37 7.24
N THR A 59 8.49 2.64 6.30
CA THR A 59 8.45 2.09 4.93
C THR A 59 8.55 0.56 4.94
N MET A 60 9.39 -0.03 5.81
CA MET A 60 9.49 -1.49 5.97
C MET A 60 8.18 -2.08 6.47
N ILE A 61 7.59 -1.51 7.54
CA ILE A 61 6.31 -1.96 8.10
C ILE A 61 5.18 -1.83 7.06
N SER A 62 5.14 -0.68 6.38
CA SER A 62 4.20 -0.38 5.31
C SER A 62 4.27 -1.43 4.20
N SER A 63 5.46 -1.79 3.73
CA SER A 63 5.67 -2.84 2.72
C SER A 63 5.10 -4.20 3.11
N PHE A 64 5.27 -4.63 4.37
CA PHE A 64 4.69 -5.90 4.85
C PHE A 64 3.15 -5.87 4.81
N LEU A 65 2.54 -4.76 5.20
CA LEU A 65 1.08 -4.58 5.14
C LEU A 65 0.57 -4.52 3.70
N GLY A 66 1.31 -3.87 2.81
CA GLY A 66 0.96 -3.75 1.38
C GLY A 66 0.83 -5.12 0.70
N ILE A 67 1.78 -6.03 0.95
CA ILE A 67 1.76 -7.40 0.40
C ILE A 67 0.47 -8.13 0.81
N ALA A 68 0.04 -7.99 2.07
CA ALA A 68 -1.19 -8.62 2.55
C ALA A 68 -2.42 -8.11 1.79
N ILE A 69 -2.50 -6.82 1.50
CA ILE A 69 -3.63 -6.22 0.77
C ILE A 69 -3.64 -6.65 -0.69
N VAL A 70 -2.48 -6.66 -1.36
CA VAL A 70 -2.35 -7.05 -2.78
C VAL A 70 -2.70 -8.53 -3.00
N ALA A 71 -2.49 -9.40 -2.01
CA ALA A 71 -2.84 -10.81 -2.11
C ALA A 71 -4.36 -11.08 -2.10
N LEU A 72 -5.18 -10.16 -1.54
CA LEU A 72 -6.61 -10.40 -1.33
C LEU A 72 -7.43 -10.58 -2.61
N PRO A 73 -7.30 -9.74 -3.66
CA PRO A 73 -8.07 -9.92 -4.90
C PRO A 73 -7.85 -11.29 -5.53
N ALA A 74 -6.59 -11.73 -5.62
CA ALA A 74 -6.24 -13.03 -6.17
C ALA A 74 -6.88 -14.18 -5.36
N GLY A 75 -6.84 -14.08 -4.03
CA GLY A 75 -7.48 -15.05 -3.13
C GLY A 75 -9.00 -15.11 -3.31
N ILE A 76 -9.67 -13.95 -3.41
CA ILE A 76 -11.12 -13.86 -3.61
C ILE A 76 -11.54 -14.46 -4.95
N ILE A 77 -10.81 -14.14 -6.02
CA ILE A 77 -11.09 -14.66 -7.36
C ILE A 77 -10.92 -16.18 -7.37
N THR A 78 -9.82 -16.69 -6.81
CA THR A 78 -9.55 -18.14 -6.72
C THR A 78 -10.63 -18.87 -5.92
N ALA A 79 -11.06 -18.30 -4.79
CA ALA A 79 -12.15 -18.86 -3.99
C ALA A 79 -13.48 -18.88 -4.76
N GLY A 80 -13.76 -17.85 -5.55
CA GLY A 80 -14.92 -17.79 -6.44
C GLY A 80 -14.93 -18.91 -7.48
N TYR A 81 -13.83 -19.10 -8.20
CA TYR A 81 -13.69 -20.20 -9.17
C TYR A 81 -13.78 -21.59 -8.51
N MET A 82 -13.16 -21.77 -7.35
CA MET A 82 -13.20 -23.05 -6.63
C MET A 82 -14.62 -23.40 -6.17
N LYS A 83 -15.44 -22.39 -5.85
CA LYS A 83 -16.84 -22.61 -5.52
C LYS A 83 -17.63 -23.08 -6.74
N GLU A 84 -17.48 -22.40 -7.88
CA GLU A 84 -18.17 -22.76 -9.12
C GLU A 84 -17.80 -24.18 -9.59
N ILE A 85 -16.52 -24.54 -9.54
CA ILE A 85 -16.04 -25.87 -9.93
C ILE A 85 -16.64 -26.98 -9.05
N LYS A 86 -16.93 -26.70 -7.77
CA LYS A 86 -17.55 -27.67 -6.86
C LYS A 86 -19.06 -27.81 -7.06
N GLU A 87 -19.71 -26.82 -7.68
CA GLU A 87 -21.14 -26.83 -7.97
C GLU A 87 -21.46 -27.49 -9.33
N LEU A 88 -20.42 -27.73 -10.17
CA LEU A 88 -20.46 -28.57 -11.37
C LEU A 88 -20.33 -30.07 -11.05
#